data_AF-B8B7Z2-F1
#
_entry.id   AF-B8B7Z2-F1
#
_cell.length_a   1.000
_cell.length_b   1.000
_cell.length_c   1.000
_cell.angle_alpha   90.00
_cell.angle_beta   90.00
_cell.angle_gamma   90.00
#
_symmetry.space_group_name_H-M   'P 1'
#
loop_
_entity.id
_entity.type
_entity.pdbx_description
1 polymer ?
#
loop_
_entity_poly.entity_id
_entity_poly.type
_entity_poly.pdbx_seq_one_letter_code
_entity_poly.pdbx_strand_id
1 'polypeptide(L)'
;MAATATAAAAHTLLHLAAPRKPSAGPPLPPTTLRLPGRRLARLTASCSSGSGNNSAADFPNPNGILVAPPSAAASAAAASSHIDVDVATEADLRENGFRSTRRTKLVCTVGPATCGADELEALAVGGMNVARVNMCHGDREWHRGVIRAVRRLNEEKGFAVAVMMDTEGSEIHMGDLGGAAAAKAEDGEIWTFSVRSFEAPPPERTIHVNYEGFAEDVRVGDELLVDGGMARFEVVEKLGPDVKCRCTDPGLLLPRANLTFWRDGSIVRERNAMLPTISSKDWLDIDFGISEGVDFIAVSFVKSAEVINHLKSYIAARSRGSDIAVIAKIESIDSLKNLEEIIRASDGAMVARGDMGAQIPLEQVPSVQQKIVKLCRQLNKPVIVASQLLESMIEYPTPTRAEVADVSEAVRQRADALMLSGESAMGRYPEKALSVLRSVSLRIEKWWREEKRHEELELKDVSSSFSDKISEEICISAAKMANKLEVDAVFVYTNTGHMASLLSRCRPDCPIFAFTTSTSVRRRLNLQWGLIPFRLSFSDDMESNLNRTFSLLKARGMIQSGDLVIALSDMLQSIQVMNVP
;
A
#
# COMPACT_ATOMS: atom_id res chain seq x y z
N MET A 1 -8.24 -54.34 -52.92
CA MET A 1 -7.79 -55.63 -52.36
C MET A 1 -8.18 -55.65 -50.88
N ALA A 2 -8.93 -56.68 -50.47
CA ALA A 2 -9.12 -57.27 -49.13
C ALA A 2 -9.29 -56.32 -47.91
N ALA A 3 -10.48 -56.22 -47.30
CA ALA A 3 -11.04 -57.11 -46.24
C ALA A 3 -10.43 -56.75 -44.85
N THR A 4 -11.11 -56.60 -43.70
CA THR A 4 -12.40 -57.06 -43.12
C THR A 4 -12.48 -56.38 -41.72
N ALA A 5 -13.58 -55.77 -41.23
CA ALA A 5 -14.69 -56.35 -40.43
C ALA A 5 -14.24 -57.44 -39.41
N THR A 6 -14.62 -57.54 -38.13
CA THR A 6 -15.67 -56.97 -37.27
C THR A 6 -15.44 -57.49 -35.83
N ALA A 7 -16.20 -56.94 -34.88
CA ALA A 7 -16.33 -57.22 -33.43
C ALA A 7 -16.53 -58.68 -32.94
N ALA A 8 -16.27 -58.87 -31.64
CA ALA A 8 -16.99 -59.67 -30.59
C ALA A 8 -15.98 -60.32 -29.61
N ALA A 9 -15.89 -59.96 -28.33
CA ALA A 9 -16.75 -60.27 -27.17
C ALA A 9 -16.22 -61.43 -26.28
N ALA A 10 -15.97 -61.08 -25.00
CA ALA A 10 -16.07 -61.85 -23.74
C ALA A 10 -15.40 -63.25 -23.57
N HIS A 11 -14.52 -63.42 -22.57
CA HIS A 11 -14.85 -63.92 -21.21
C HIS A 11 -13.61 -64.26 -20.33
N THR A 12 -13.67 -63.83 -19.05
CA THR A 12 -13.20 -64.48 -17.79
C THR A 12 -11.70 -64.66 -17.49
N LEU A 13 -11.20 -64.00 -16.42
CA LEU A 13 -10.75 -64.65 -15.17
C LEU A 13 -10.35 -63.65 -14.07
N LEU A 14 -10.90 -63.91 -12.88
CA LEU A 14 -10.67 -63.23 -11.60
C LEU A 14 -9.23 -63.40 -11.08
N HIS A 15 -8.68 -62.35 -10.46
CA HIS A 15 -7.93 -62.52 -9.21
C HIS A 15 -8.04 -61.26 -8.31
N LEU A 16 -8.63 -61.47 -7.14
CA LEU A 16 -8.78 -60.53 -6.04
C LEU A 16 -7.43 -60.23 -5.36
N ALA A 17 -7.18 -58.96 -5.03
CA ALA A 17 -6.17 -58.55 -4.06
C ALA A 17 -6.84 -57.76 -2.92
N ALA A 18 -6.66 -58.25 -1.70
CA ALA A 18 -7.28 -57.78 -0.45
C ALA A 18 -6.64 -56.48 0.11
N PRO A 19 -7.35 -55.71 0.97
CA PRO A 19 -6.85 -54.46 1.54
C PRO A 19 -5.94 -54.72 2.76
N ARG A 20 -4.81 -54.00 2.82
CA ARG A 20 -3.89 -54.00 3.98
C ARG A 20 -4.41 -53.06 5.08
N LYS A 21 -4.50 -53.58 6.31
CA LYS A 21 -4.78 -52.85 7.55
C LYS A 21 -3.67 -51.83 7.87
N PRO A 22 -3.97 -50.68 8.52
CA PRO A 22 -2.96 -49.81 9.11
C PRO A 22 -2.47 -50.38 10.45
N SER A 23 -1.15 -50.43 10.63
CA SER A 23 -0.50 -50.81 11.89
C SER A 23 -0.46 -49.62 12.86
N ALA A 24 -0.93 -49.85 14.09
CA ALA A 24 -0.82 -48.92 15.20
C ALA A 24 0.65 -48.78 15.66
N GLY A 25 1.15 -47.54 15.70
CA GLY A 25 2.43 -47.20 16.33
C GLY A 25 2.32 -47.10 17.87
N PRO A 26 3.45 -47.15 18.60
CA PRO A 26 3.46 -47.20 20.06
C PRO A 26 3.06 -45.85 20.68
N PRO A 27 2.55 -45.84 21.93
CA PRO A 27 2.05 -44.62 22.57
C PRO A 27 3.20 -43.71 23.03
N LEU A 28 3.05 -42.41 22.82
CA LEU A 28 3.92 -41.37 23.37
C LEU A 28 3.69 -41.23 24.89
N PRO A 29 4.73 -40.95 25.70
CA PRO A 29 4.58 -40.74 27.14
C PRO A 29 3.93 -39.37 27.44
N PRO A 30 3.26 -39.22 28.59
CA PRO A 30 2.55 -37.99 28.91
C PRO A 30 3.52 -36.86 29.26
N THR A 31 3.50 -35.79 28.46
CA THR A 31 4.19 -34.54 28.76
C THR A 31 3.46 -33.82 29.89
N THR A 32 4.01 -33.91 31.10
CA THR A 32 3.61 -33.09 32.24
C THR A 32 3.90 -31.61 31.96
N LEU A 33 2.83 -30.82 31.76
CA LEU A 33 2.88 -29.35 31.78
C LEU A 33 3.24 -28.88 33.21
N ARG A 34 4.52 -28.56 33.44
CA ARG A 34 4.95 -27.76 34.59
C ARG A 34 4.77 -26.28 34.25
N LEU A 35 3.75 -25.66 34.82
CA LEU A 35 3.62 -24.20 34.91
C LEU A 35 4.70 -23.65 35.87
N PRO A 36 5.52 -22.67 35.49
CA PRO A 36 6.35 -21.95 36.46
C PRO A 36 5.46 -20.99 37.27
N GLY A 37 5.51 -21.16 38.60
CA GLY A 37 4.67 -20.47 39.56
C GLY A 37 4.87 -18.95 39.58
N ARG A 38 3.74 -18.22 39.55
CA ARG A 38 3.65 -16.81 39.92
C ARG A 38 4.04 -16.65 41.39
N ARG A 39 5.15 -15.96 41.68
CA ARG A 39 5.39 -15.36 43.00
C ARG A 39 4.51 -14.12 43.13
N LEU A 40 3.49 -14.20 43.99
CA LEU A 40 2.75 -13.05 44.50
C LEU A 40 3.69 -12.23 45.41
N ALA A 41 4.01 -11.00 45.02
CA ALA A 41 4.50 -9.99 45.96
C ALA A 41 3.29 -9.20 46.49
N ARG A 42 2.99 -9.38 47.77
CA ARG A 42 2.09 -8.53 48.55
C ARG A 42 2.73 -7.15 48.67
N LEU A 43 2.03 -6.11 48.25
CA LEU A 43 2.28 -4.73 48.66
C LEU A 43 1.04 -4.26 49.43
N THR A 44 1.22 -4.18 50.75
CA THR A 44 0.39 -3.42 51.67
C THR A 44 0.72 -1.94 51.52
N ALA A 45 -0.26 -1.09 51.26
CA ALA A 45 -0.15 0.34 51.54
C ALA A 45 -1.53 0.89 51.92
N SER A 46 -1.51 1.55 53.07
CA SER A 46 -2.61 2.10 53.85
C SER A 46 -3.21 3.37 53.26
N CYS A 47 -4.47 3.58 53.64
CA CYS A 47 -5.28 4.78 53.44
C CYS A 47 -4.58 6.09 53.83
N SER A 48 -4.86 7.17 53.10
CA SER A 48 -5.32 8.43 53.71
C SER A 48 -6.02 9.33 52.69
N SER A 49 -7.22 9.74 53.09
CA SER A 49 -8.10 10.75 52.51
C SER A 49 -7.57 12.17 52.77
N GLY A 50 -7.82 13.10 51.85
CA GLY A 50 -7.57 14.53 52.09
C GLY A 50 -8.12 15.41 50.97
N SER A 51 -9.34 15.89 51.17
CA SER A 51 -10.06 16.93 50.43
C SER A 51 -9.38 18.31 50.47
N GLY A 52 -9.67 19.17 49.49
CA GLY A 52 -9.78 20.61 49.76
C GLY A 52 -9.36 21.57 48.64
N ASN A 53 -10.36 22.23 48.06
CA ASN A 53 -10.28 23.44 47.23
C ASN A 53 -9.38 24.54 47.83
N ASN A 54 -8.78 25.38 46.96
CA ASN A 54 -9.09 26.81 46.96
C ASN A 54 -8.55 27.55 45.72
N SER A 55 -9.46 28.29 45.11
CA SER A 55 -9.29 29.38 44.17
C SER A 55 -8.80 30.66 44.86
N ALA A 56 -7.98 31.47 44.19
CA ALA A 56 -7.95 32.92 44.37
C ALA A 56 -7.35 33.61 43.13
N ALA A 57 -8.05 34.65 42.68
CA ALA A 57 -7.70 35.54 41.59
C ALA A 57 -6.98 36.80 42.09
N ASP A 58 -6.38 37.51 41.12
CA ASP A 58 -6.36 38.97 40.95
C ASP A 58 -5.13 39.86 41.34
N PHE A 59 -4.58 40.44 40.24
CA PHE A 59 -4.22 41.85 39.99
C PHE A 59 -2.80 42.41 40.28
N PRO A 60 -2.39 43.47 39.53
CA PRO A 60 -1.07 43.59 38.93
C PRO A 60 -0.21 44.68 39.60
N ASN A 61 1.08 44.72 39.28
CA ASN A 61 1.93 45.86 39.61
C ASN A 61 2.66 46.39 38.36
N PRO A 62 2.71 47.72 38.16
CA PRO A 62 3.22 48.37 36.96
C PRO A 62 4.70 48.67 37.11
N ASN A 63 5.47 48.53 36.03
CA ASN A 63 6.59 49.41 35.70
C ASN A 63 7.13 49.00 34.33
N GLY A 64 6.89 49.86 33.34
CA GLY A 64 7.50 49.73 32.02
C GLY A 64 8.99 50.02 32.11
N ILE A 65 9.79 49.00 31.79
CA ILE A 65 11.14 49.19 31.25
C ILE A 65 11.21 48.34 29.97
N LEU A 66 11.32 49.04 28.84
CA LEU A 66 11.65 48.48 27.54
C LEU A 66 13.02 47.82 27.62
N VAL A 67 13.06 46.48 27.56
CA VAL A 67 14.29 45.72 27.30
C VAL A 67 14.14 45.08 25.92
N ALA A 68 15.02 45.48 25.00
CA ALA A 68 15.13 44.90 23.67
C ALA A 68 15.39 43.39 23.75
N PRO A 69 14.87 42.57 22.82
CA PRO A 69 15.08 41.13 22.87
C PRO A 69 16.57 40.83 22.63
N PRO A 70 17.20 39.96 23.44
CA PRO A 70 18.55 39.51 23.15
C PRO A 70 18.54 38.67 21.87
N SER A 71 19.63 38.84 21.13
CA SER A 71 19.90 38.34 19.79
C SER A 71 19.75 36.82 19.61
N ALA A 72 19.58 36.43 18.35
CA ALA A 72 19.41 35.10 17.79
C ALA A 72 20.60 34.11 18.00
N ALA A 73 21.31 34.18 19.12
CA ALA A 73 22.42 33.29 19.46
C ALA A 73 22.07 32.22 20.51
N ALA A 74 20.89 32.28 21.15
CA ALA A 74 20.45 31.29 22.14
C ALA A 74 19.62 30.12 21.56
N SER A 75 19.33 30.14 20.25
CA SER A 75 18.50 29.12 19.57
C SER A 75 19.29 27.90 19.06
N ALA A 76 20.63 27.91 19.13
CA ALA A 76 21.46 26.85 18.55
C ALA A 76 21.83 25.73 19.56
N ALA A 77 21.63 25.94 20.86
CA ALA A 77 22.10 25.01 21.90
C ALA A 77 21.02 24.09 22.51
N ALA A 78 19.74 24.25 22.13
CA ALA A 78 18.63 23.45 22.65
C ALA A 78 18.16 22.33 21.70
N ALA A 79 18.83 22.11 20.57
CA ALA A 79 18.36 21.23 19.49
C ALA A 79 18.76 19.74 19.60
N SER A 80 19.28 19.25 20.74
CA SER A 80 20.05 17.99 20.75
C SER A 80 19.56 16.84 21.66
N SER A 81 18.26 16.72 21.98
CA SER A 81 17.76 15.59 22.80
C SER A 81 16.53 14.83 22.27
N HIS A 82 15.90 15.25 21.18
CA HIS A 82 14.63 14.64 20.75
C HIS A 82 14.81 13.55 19.69
N ILE A 83 14.07 12.45 19.82
CA ILE A 83 13.87 11.42 18.79
C ILE A 83 12.38 11.38 18.44
N ASP A 84 12.04 11.47 17.16
CA ASP A 84 10.65 11.41 16.71
C ASP A 84 10.36 10.01 16.19
N VAL A 85 9.33 9.36 16.72
CA VAL A 85 8.82 8.06 16.23
C VAL A 85 7.31 8.16 16.18
N ASP A 86 6.72 7.42 15.24
CA ASP A 86 5.26 7.32 15.15
C ASP A 86 4.67 6.75 16.45
N VAL A 87 3.66 7.41 17.00
CA VAL A 87 3.16 7.12 18.37
C VAL A 87 2.46 5.78 18.46
N ALA A 88 1.71 5.37 17.42
CA ALA A 88 1.14 4.03 17.36
C ALA A 88 2.23 2.97 17.30
N THR A 89 3.30 3.24 16.56
CA THR A 89 4.45 2.33 16.47
C THR A 89 5.25 2.25 17.78
N GLU A 90 5.43 3.36 18.49
CA GLU A 90 6.06 3.37 19.82
C GLU A 90 5.25 2.56 20.82
N ALA A 91 3.92 2.72 20.83
CA ALA A 91 3.02 1.93 21.66
C ALA A 91 3.15 0.42 21.35
N ASP A 92 3.12 0.06 20.07
CA ASP A 92 3.26 -1.33 19.61
C ASP A 92 4.59 -1.96 20.04
N LEU A 93 5.69 -1.20 19.93
CA LEU A 93 7.03 -1.65 20.35
C LEU A 93 7.11 -1.86 21.86
N ARG A 94 6.53 -0.95 22.65
CA ARG A 94 6.55 -1.03 24.11
C ARG A 94 5.70 -2.19 24.63
N GLU A 95 4.54 -2.42 24.03
CA GLU A 95 3.62 -3.48 24.46
C GLU A 95 4.12 -4.86 24.03
N ASN A 96 4.59 -4.99 22.78
CA ASN A 96 4.78 -6.29 22.16
C ASN A 96 6.25 -6.64 21.85
N GLY A 97 7.18 -5.70 22.03
CA GLY A 97 8.60 -5.87 21.68
C GLY A 97 8.87 -5.96 20.18
N PHE A 98 10.14 -6.15 19.80
CA PHE A 98 10.59 -6.13 18.41
C PHE A 98 9.94 -7.16 17.49
N ARG A 99 9.70 -8.37 18.03
CA ARG A 99 9.26 -9.51 17.22
C ARG A 99 7.75 -9.51 16.96
N SER A 100 6.98 -8.61 17.54
CA SER A 100 5.52 -8.57 17.35
C SER A 100 5.02 -7.32 16.64
N THR A 101 5.93 -6.45 16.19
CA THR A 101 5.55 -5.33 15.33
C THR A 101 5.23 -5.81 13.91
N ARG A 102 4.22 -5.19 13.31
CA ARG A 102 3.80 -5.44 11.93
C ARG A 102 4.87 -4.96 10.94
N ARG A 103 5.07 -5.68 9.84
CA ARG A 103 6.03 -5.30 8.79
C ARG A 103 5.35 -4.76 7.53
N THR A 104 4.32 -5.44 7.03
CA THR A 104 3.51 -5.02 5.88
C THR A 104 2.75 -3.76 6.21
N LYS A 105 2.89 -2.72 5.38
CA LYS A 105 2.31 -1.37 5.54
C LYS A 105 0.82 -1.32 5.20
N LEU A 106 0.12 -0.31 5.72
CA LEU A 106 -1.31 -0.14 5.54
C LEU A 106 -1.59 1.22 4.91
N VAL A 107 -2.23 1.21 3.75
CA VAL A 107 -2.70 2.39 3.04
C VAL A 107 -4.21 2.48 3.23
N CYS A 108 -4.73 3.63 3.62
CA CYS A 108 -6.17 3.86 3.71
C CYS A 108 -6.56 5.00 2.80
N THR A 109 -7.58 4.78 1.97
CA THR A 109 -8.22 5.87 1.23
C THR A 109 -9.05 6.69 2.20
N VAL A 110 -8.77 7.99 2.30
CA VAL A 110 -9.55 8.94 3.09
C VAL A 110 -10.74 9.41 2.27
N GLY A 111 -11.92 9.33 2.85
CA GLY A 111 -13.17 9.72 2.22
C GLY A 111 -14.17 10.28 3.23
N PRO A 112 -15.44 10.47 2.85
CA PRO A 112 -16.47 11.04 3.73
C PRO A 112 -16.62 10.31 5.08
N ALA A 113 -16.35 9.01 5.15
CA ALA A 113 -16.44 8.24 6.39
C ALA A 113 -15.24 8.45 7.34
N THR A 114 -14.14 9.04 6.85
CA THR A 114 -12.84 9.07 7.54
C THR A 114 -12.10 10.41 7.47
N CYS A 115 -12.73 11.45 6.91
CA CYS A 115 -12.13 12.78 6.78
C CYS A 115 -12.28 13.66 8.05
N GLY A 116 -13.09 13.24 9.02
CA GLY A 116 -13.19 13.92 10.31
C GLY A 116 -11.92 13.73 11.15
N ALA A 117 -11.70 14.63 12.11
CA ALA A 117 -10.45 14.65 12.89
C ALA A 117 -10.30 13.39 13.76
N ASP A 118 -11.38 12.95 14.40
CA ASP A 118 -11.40 11.79 15.29
C ASP A 118 -11.26 10.50 14.48
N GLU A 119 -11.95 10.38 13.33
CA GLU A 119 -11.88 9.21 12.47
C GLU A 119 -10.50 9.05 11.82
N LEU A 120 -9.90 10.15 11.36
CA LEU A 120 -8.56 10.14 10.78
C LEU A 120 -7.50 9.75 11.83
N GLU A 121 -7.63 10.27 13.05
CA GLU A 121 -6.78 9.85 14.17
C GLU A 121 -7.00 8.38 14.52
N ALA A 122 -8.25 7.90 14.54
CA ALA A 122 -8.54 6.50 14.80
C ALA A 122 -7.88 5.57 13.78
N LEU A 123 -7.86 5.95 12.49
CA LEU A 123 -7.08 5.23 11.48
C LEU A 123 -5.58 5.25 11.76
N ALA A 124 -5.01 6.40 12.15
CA ALA A 124 -3.59 6.50 12.48
C ALA A 124 -3.22 5.67 13.72
N VAL A 125 -4.02 5.71 14.79
CA VAL A 125 -3.89 4.83 15.97
C VAL A 125 -4.03 3.36 15.59
N GLY A 126 -4.95 3.05 14.66
CA GLY A 126 -5.13 1.71 14.10
C GLY A 126 -3.90 1.19 13.33
N GLY A 127 -3.00 2.09 12.93
CA GLY A 127 -1.73 1.78 12.28
C GLY A 127 -1.67 2.15 10.80
N MET A 128 -2.54 3.05 10.32
CA MET A 128 -2.44 3.62 8.96
C MET A 128 -1.05 4.25 8.75
N ASN A 129 -0.37 3.83 7.67
CA ASN A 129 0.95 4.36 7.31
C ASN A 129 0.87 5.42 6.22
N VAL A 130 -0.09 5.29 5.31
CA VAL A 130 -0.28 6.20 4.18
C VAL A 130 -1.77 6.53 4.04
N ALA A 131 -2.10 7.82 4.02
CA ALA A 131 -3.41 8.34 3.66
C ALA A 131 -3.45 8.58 2.14
N ARG A 132 -4.31 7.84 1.44
CA ARG A 132 -4.56 8.01 0.00
C ARG A 132 -5.70 9.00 -0.20
N VAL A 133 -5.49 9.98 -1.08
CA VAL A 133 -6.55 10.86 -1.62
C VAL A 133 -6.80 10.49 -3.07
N ASN A 134 -8.05 10.13 -3.39
CA ASN A 134 -8.44 9.68 -4.73
C ASN A 134 -9.00 10.84 -5.55
N MET A 135 -8.30 11.25 -6.62
CA MET A 135 -8.65 12.42 -7.43
C MET A 135 -9.81 12.17 -8.43
N CYS A 136 -10.33 10.94 -8.53
CA CYS A 136 -11.57 10.65 -9.28
C CYS A 136 -12.81 11.30 -8.64
N HIS A 137 -12.74 11.62 -7.35
CA HIS A 137 -13.83 12.19 -6.56
C HIS A 137 -13.35 13.39 -5.75
N GLY A 138 -14.29 14.27 -5.38
CA GLY A 138 -13.99 15.48 -4.61
C GLY A 138 -13.28 16.55 -5.46
N ASP A 139 -13.31 17.77 -4.96
CA ASP A 139 -12.53 18.87 -5.52
C ASP A 139 -11.20 19.06 -4.79
N ARG A 140 -10.32 19.87 -5.37
CA ARG A 140 -8.99 20.14 -4.80
C ARG A 140 -9.05 20.82 -3.43
N GLU A 141 -10.11 21.57 -3.12
CA GLU A 141 -10.23 22.25 -1.82
C GLU A 141 -10.58 21.26 -0.71
N TRP A 142 -11.46 20.31 -0.99
CA TRP A 142 -11.73 19.19 -0.09
C TRP A 142 -10.45 18.37 0.16
N HIS A 143 -9.72 18.01 -0.90
CA HIS A 143 -8.45 17.28 -0.77
C HIS A 143 -7.40 18.07 0.01
N ARG A 144 -7.31 19.39 -0.19
CA ARG A 144 -6.44 20.29 0.60
C ARG A 144 -6.77 20.20 2.09
N GLY A 145 -8.06 20.19 2.44
CA GLY A 145 -8.51 20.00 3.81
C GLY A 145 -8.02 18.69 4.43
N VAL A 146 -8.15 17.58 3.70
CA VAL A 146 -7.67 16.25 4.13
C VAL A 146 -6.15 16.24 4.31
N ILE A 147 -5.39 16.74 3.33
CA ILE A 147 -3.92 16.76 3.39
C ILE A 147 -3.46 17.56 4.62
N ARG A 148 -4.04 18.73 4.86
CA ARG A 148 -3.73 19.56 6.04
C ARG A 148 -4.10 18.88 7.35
N ALA A 149 -5.21 18.15 7.40
CA ALA A 149 -5.59 17.38 8.58
C ALA A 149 -4.55 16.29 8.89
N VAL A 150 -4.05 15.57 7.88
CA VAL A 150 -2.96 14.58 8.05
C VAL A 150 -1.66 15.25 8.51
N ARG A 151 -1.31 16.42 7.96
CA ARG A 151 -0.12 17.16 8.40
C ARG A 151 -0.23 17.60 9.86
N ARG A 152 -1.37 18.18 10.25
CA ARG A 152 -1.65 18.56 11.64
C ARG A 152 -1.60 17.36 12.58
N LEU A 153 -2.17 16.22 12.17
CA LEU A 153 -2.11 14.98 12.93
C LEU A 153 -0.65 14.54 13.21
N ASN A 154 0.22 14.63 12.20
CA ASN A 154 1.63 14.32 12.37
C ASN A 154 2.36 15.31 13.31
N GLU A 155 2.08 16.60 13.18
CA GLU A 155 2.76 17.67 13.93
C GLU A 155 2.31 17.73 15.40
N GLU A 156 1.00 17.70 15.64
CA GLU A 156 0.43 17.89 16.98
C GLU A 156 0.45 16.61 17.81
N LYS A 157 0.29 15.45 17.15
CA LYS A 157 0.14 14.15 17.83
C LYS A 157 1.29 13.18 17.61
N GLY A 158 2.34 13.58 16.87
CA GLY A 158 3.58 12.81 16.73
C GLY A 158 3.54 11.64 15.72
N PHE A 159 2.45 11.48 14.97
CA PHE A 159 2.36 10.47 13.91
C PHE A 159 3.31 10.74 12.74
N ALA A 160 3.47 9.75 11.86
CA ALA A 160 4.26 9.87 10.63
C ALA A 160 3.52 9.41 9.38
N VAL A 161 2.22 9.69 9.28
CA VAL A 161 1.39 9.29 8.15
C VAL A 161 1.83 10.03 6.88
N ALA A 162 2.17 9.28 5.84
CA ALA A 162 2.46 9.84 4.52
C ALA A 162 1.16 10.13 3.74
N VAL A 163 1.22 11.01 2.76
CA VAL A 163 0.11 11.35 1.89
C VAL A 163 0.40 10.87 0.47
N MET A 164 -0.52 10.11 -0.11
CA MET A 164 -0.48 9.65 -1.49
C MET A 164 -1.65 10.26 -2.27
N MET A 165 -1.35 10.98 -3.34
CA MET A 165 -2.35 11.42 -4.31
C MET A 165 -2.47 10.39 -5.42
N ASP A 166 -3.67 9.90 -5.70
CA ASP A 166 -3.95 8.96 -6.78
C ASP A 166 -4.71 9.66 -7.91
N THR A 167 -4.10 9.71 -9.10
CA THR A 167 -4.65 10.38 -10.29
C THR A 167 -5.88 9.65 -10.84
N GLU A 168 -6.71 10.34 -11.60
CA GLU A 168 -7.86 9.70 -12.27
C GLU A 168 -7.38 8.87 -13.47
N GLY A 169 -6.48 9.43 -14.29
CA GLY A 169 -6.05 8.83 -15.54
C GLY A 169 -7.06 9.01 -16.66
N SER A 170 -6.73 8.50 -17.85
CA SER A 170 -7.63 8.55 -19.00
C SER A 170 -8.19 7.18 -19.34
N GLU A 171 -9.49 7.02 -19.11
CA GLU A 171 -10.26 5.85 -19.52
C GLU A 171 -11.64 6.22 -20.05
N ILE A 172 -12.27 5.21 -20.66
CA ILE A 172 -13.62 5.27 -21.17
C ILE A 172 -14.57 5.03 -20.00
N HIS A 173 -15.40 6.02 -19.71
CA HIS A 173 -16.38 5.98 -18.65
C HIS A 173 -17.75 6.36 -19.17
N MET A 174 -18.76 5.84 -18.49
CA MET A 174 -20.11 6.35 -18.60
C MET A 174 -20.19 7.80 -18.09
N GLY A 175 -21.14 8.56 -18.62
CA GLY A 175 -21.49 9.87 -18.09
C GLY A 175 -22.22 9.78 -16.75
N ASP A 176 -22.69 10.93 -16.29
CA ASP A 176 -23.70 10.97 -15.22
C ASP A 176 -25.01 10.36 -15.73
N LEU A 177 -25.79 9.77 -14.83
CA LEU A 177 -27.10 9.19 -15.09
C LEU A 177 -28.23 10.22 -14.84
N GLY A 178 -27.98 11.48 -15.20
CA GLY A 178 -28.93 12.59 -15.02
C GLY A 178 -29.26 12.87 -13.55
N GLY A 179 -28.30 12.69 -12.63
CA GLY A 179 -28.47 12.88 -11.20
C GLY A 179 -29.03 11.67 -10.45
N ALA A 180 -29.31 10.56 -11.14
CA ALA A 180 -29.62 9.29 -10.48
C ALA A 180 -28.35 8.66 -9.90
N ALA A 181 -28.45 8.09 -8.69
CA ALA A 181 -27.32 7.42 -8.04
C ALA A 181 -26.94 6.10 -8.73
N ALA A 182 -27.89 5.46 -9.42
CA ALA A 182 -27.70 4.24 -10.20
C ALA A 182 -28.86 4.05 -11.18
N ALA A 183 -28.62 3.31 -12.25
CA ALA A 183 -29.65 2.71 -13.10
C ALA A 183 -29.49 1.18 -13.06
N LYS A 184 -30.55 0.43 -13.38
CA LYS A 184 -30.51 -1.03 -13.45
C LYS A 184 -30.78 -1.48 -14.88
N ALA A 185 -29.88 -2.29 -15.42
CA ALA A 185 -30.09 -2.98 -16.69
C ALA A 185 -30.63 -4.39 -16.41
N GLU A 186 -31.69 -4.77 -17.13
CA GLU A 186 -32.27 -6.11 -17.06
C GLU A 186 -31.89 -6.94 -18.32
N ASP A 187 -31.96 -8.26 -18.19
CA ASP A 187 -31.59 -9.19 -19.27
C ASP A 187 -32.39 -8.93 -20.55
N GLY A 188 -31.71 -8.90 -21.69
CA GLY A 188 -32.27 -8.65 -23.01
C GLY A 188 -32.64 -7.20 -23.31
N GLU A 189 -32.56 -6.27 -22.35
CA GLU A 189 -32.84 -4.85 -22.61
C GLU A 189 -31.84 -4.24 -23.58
N ILE A 190 -32.32 -3.36 -24.46
CA ILE A 190 -31.47 -2.58 -25.36
C ILE A 190 -31.15 -1.23 -24.71
N TRP A 191 -29.86 -0.97 -24.57
CA TRP A 191 -29.30 0.29 -24.09
C TRP A 191 -28.48 0.95 -25.20
N THR A 192 -28.52 2.27 -25.26
CA THR A 192 -27.75 3.05 -26.25
C THR A 192 -26.58 3.73 -25.56
N PHE A 193 -25.36 3.41 -25.98
CA PHE A 193 -24.14 4.07 -25.57
C PHE A 193 -23.74 5.06 -26.66
N SER A 194 -23.67 6.35 -26.33
CA SER A 194 -23.46 7.42 -27.31
C SER A 194 -22.42 8.41 -26.83
N VAL A 195 -21.57 8.88 -27.74
CA VAL A 195 -20.62 9.97 -27.46
C VAL A 195 -21.29 11.35 -27.51
N ARG A 196 -22.55 11.43 -27.96
CA ARG A 196 -23.28 12.69 -28.02
C ARG A 196 -23.65 13.15 -26.63
N SER A 197 -23.34 14.40 -26.34
CA SER A 197 -23.91 15.07 -25.17
C SER A 197 -25.41 15.31 -25.40
N PHE A 198 -26.22 14.97 -24.41
CA PHE A 198 -27.66 15.20 -24.42
C PHE A 198 -28.01 16.25 -23.38
N GLU A 199 -29.02 17.08 -23.67
CA GLU A 199 -29.65 17.91 -22.64
C GLU A 199 -30.30 16.99 -21.59
N ALA A 200 -30.24 17.38 -20.32
CA ALA A 200 -30.82 16.59 -19.25
C ALA A 200 -32.36 16.73 -19.22
N PRO A 201 -33.12 15.63 -19.09
CA PRO A 201 -32.66 14.24 -19.01
C PRO A 201 -32.34 13.65 -20.39
N PRO A 202 -31.34 12.75 -20.49
CA PRO A 202 -31.05 12.04 -21.73
C PRO A 202 -32.24 11.16 -22.16
N PRO A 203 -32.28 10.72 -23.43
CA PRO A 203 -33.28 9.76 -23.88
C PRO A 203 -33.28 8.48 -23.03
N GLU A 204 -34.42 7.79 -22.98
CA GLU A 204 -34.58 6.57 -22.19
C GLU A 204 -33.51 5.52 -22.54
N ARG A 205 -32.93 4.89 -21.51
CA ARG A 205 -31.85 3.88 -21.63
C ARG A 205 -30.67 4.33 -22.49
N THR A 206 -30.36 5.62 -22.48
CA THR A 206 -29.23 6.20 -23.21
C THR A 206 -28.17 6.67 -22.22
N ILE A 207 -26.93 6.27 -22.47
CA ILE A 207 -25.76 6.57 -21.64
C ILE A 207 -24.76 7.33 -22.49
N HIS A 208 -24.37 8.51 -22.00
CA HIS A 208 -23.26 9.24 -22.57
C HIS A 208 -21.94 8.51 -22.30
N VAL A 209 -21.03 8.48 -23.26
CA VAL A 209 -19.67 7.94 -23.10
C VAL A 209 -18.65 9.04 -23.34
N ASN A 210 -17.68 9.19 -22.44
CA ASN A 210 -16.69 10.28 -22.45
C ASN A 210 -15.57 10.16 -23.50
N TYR A 211 -15.71 9.28 -24.50
CA TYR A 211 -14.67 8.97 -25.46
C TYR A 211 -15.20 9.03 -26.89
N GLU A 212 -14.86 10.10 -27.60
CA GLU A 212 -15.35 10.36 -28.98
C GLU A 212 -15.09 9.22 -29.97
N GLY A 213 -14.02 8.43 -29.78
CA GLY A 213 -13.69 7.29 -30.65
C GLY A 213 -14.44 6.00 -30.34
N PHE A 214 -15.43 6.03 -29.44
CA PHE A 214 -16.13 4.86 -28.93
C PHE A 214 -16.80 4.05 -30.03
N ALA A 215 -17.57 4.71 -30.90
CA ALA A 215 -18.29 4.04 -31.96
C ALA A 215 -17.33 3.45 -33.02
N GLU A 216 -16.16 4.03 -33.24
CA GLU A 216 -15.17 3.52 -34.19
C GLU A 216 -14.43 2.28 -33.69
N ASP A 217 -14.14 2.22 -32.39
CA ASP A 217 -13.37 1.12 -31.79
C ASP A 217 -14.21 -0.16 -31.63
N VAL A 218 -15.53 -0.02 -31.51
CA VAL A 218 -16.48 -1.11 -31.28
C VAL A 218 -17.02 -1.72 -32.59
N ARG A 219 -17.25 -3.03 -32.60
CA ARG A 219 -17.90 -3.80 -33.69
C ARG A 219 -19.14 -4.53 -33.19
N VAL A 220 -20.07 -4.82 -34.10
CA VAL A 220 -21.22 -5.68 -33.79
C VAL A 220 -20.71 -7.06 -33.39
N GLY A 221 -21.25 -7.59 -32.28
CA GLY A 221 -20.80 -8.83 -31.64
C GLY A 221 -19.74 -8.64 -30.54
N ASP A 222 -19.15 -7.45 -30.37
CA ASP A 222 -18.27 -7.18 -29.25
C ASP A 222 -19.05 -7.19 -27.92
N GLU A 223 -18.40 -7.65 -26.85
CA GLU A 223 -18.92 -7.56 -25.49
C GLU A 223 -18.49 -6.24 -24.86
N LEU A 224 -19.43 -5.49 -24.30
CA LEU A 224 -19.20 -4.29 -23.50
C LEU A 224 -19.36 -4.64 -22.03
N LEU A 225 -18.29 -4.48 -21.26
CA LEU A 225 -18.27 -4.70 -19.81
C LEU A 225 -18.32 -3.36 -19.09
N VAL A 226 -19.15 -3.29 -18.06
CA VAL A 226 -19.27 -2.15 -17.15
C VAL A 226 -18.61 -2.52 -15.82
N ASP A 227 -17.68 -1.69 -15.32
CA ASP A 227 -16.94 -1.90 -14.06
C ASP A 227 -16.39 -3.33 -13.90
N GLY A 228 -15.71 -3.84 -14.93
CA GLY A 228 -15.12 -5.17 -14.88
C GLY A 228 -16.12 -6.34 -14.86
N GLY A 229 -17.38 -6.09 -15.26
CA GLY A 229 -18.40 -7.12 -15.39
C GLY A 229 -19.55 -7.01 -14.39
N MET A 230 -19.73 -5.86 -13.72
CA MET A 230 -20.95 -5.59 -12.94
C MET A 230 -22.22 -5.63 -13.80
N ALA A 231 -22.10 -5.26 -15.07
CA ALA A 231 -23.07 -5.53 -16.11
C ALA A 231 -22.33 -5.86 -17.41
N ARG A 232 -22.96 -6.67 -18.27
CA ARG A 232 -22.43 -7.01 -19.60
C ARG A 232 -23.47 -6.77 -20.67
N PHE A 233 -23.02 -6.25 -21.80
CA PHE A 233 -23.84 -6.07 -22.98
C PHE A 233 -23.14 -6.65 -24.22
N GLU A 234 -23.92 -7.05 -25.20
CA GLU A 234 -23.45 -7.42 -26.54
C GLU A 234 -23.84 -6.30 -27.51
N VAL A 235 -22.89 -5.86 -28.33
CA VAL A 235 -23.15 -4.82 -29.33
C VAL A 235 -23.98 -5.39 -30.47
N VAL A 236 -25.19 -4.87 -30.66
CA VAL A 236 -26.14 -5.39 -31.67
C VAL A 236 -26.21 -4.54 -32.92
N GLU A 237 -26.03 -3.23 -32.79
CA GLU A 237 -26.19 -2.30 -33.90
C GLU A 237 -25.36 -1.03 -33.68
N LYS A 238 -24.85 -0.44 -34.77
CA LYS A 238 -24.17 0.85 -34.76
C LYS A 238 -24.92 1.82 -35.66
N LEU A 239 -25.30 2.98 -35.12
CA LEU A 239 -26.04 4.04 -35.80
C LEU A 239 -25.22 5.34 -35.69
N GLY A 240 -24.22 5.50 -36.55
CA GLY A 240 -23.29 6.63 -36.47
C GLY A 240 -22.54 6.64 -35.13
N PRO A 241 -22.66 7.71 -34.31
CA PRO A 241 -22.01 7.79 -32.99
C PRO A 241 -22.74 6.99 -31.89
N ASP A 242 -23.91 6.42 -32.18
CA ASP A 242 -24.69 5.65 -31.22
C ASP A 242 -24.42 4.15 -31.40
N VAL A 243 -24.17 3.46 -30.30
CA VAL A 243 -23.98 2.01 -30.27
C VAL A 243 -25.10 1.41 -29.42
N LYS A 244 -25.93 0.57 -30.04
CA LYS A 244 -26.95 -0.18 -29.31
C LYS A 244 -26.35 -1.48 -28.81
N CYS A 245 -26.52 -1.71 -27.52
CA CYS A 245 -26.04 -2.92 -26.86
C CYS A 245 -27.20 -3.60 -26.14
N ARG A 246 -27.29 -4.92 -26.29
CA ARG A 246 -28.26 -5.78 -25.60
C ARG A 246 -27.64 -6.26 -24.30
N CYS A 247 -28.30 -6.03 -23.18
CA CYS A 247 -27.84 -6.56 -21.89
C CYS A 247 -27.86 -8.09 -21.93
N THR A 248 -26.73 -8.70 -21.57
CA THR A 248 -26.55 -10.15 -21.49
C THR A 248 -26.35 -10.61 -20.05
N ASP A 249 -25.72 -9.77 -19.22
CA ASP A 249 -25.62 -9.96 -17.77
C ASP A 249 -26.22 -8.73 -17.07
N PRO A 250 -27.40 -8.86 -16.43
CA PRO A 250 -28.08 -7.75 -15.78
C PRO A 250 -27.32 -7.26 -14.56
N GLY A 251 -27.40 -5.96 -14.31
CA GLY A 251 -26.58 -5.33 -13.29
C GLY A 251 -26.92 -3.87 -13.01
N LEU A 252 -26.23 -3.31 -12.02
CA LEU A 252 -26.32 -1.89 -11.71
C LEU A 252 -25.31 -1.12 -12.54
N LEU A 253 -25.78 -0.04 -13.14
CA LEU A 253 -24.98 0.95 -13.85
C LEU A 253 -24.80 2.14 -12.91
N LEU A 254 -23.56 2.42 -12.54
CA LEU A 254 -23.21 3.53 -11.67
C LEU A 254 -22.72 4.73 -12.50
N PRO A 255 -22.93 5.98 -12.05
CA PRO A 255 -22.36 7.14 -12.71
C PRO A 255 -20.84 7.00 -12.82
N ARG A 256 -20.28 7.40 -13.97
CA ARG A 256 -18.83 7.34 -14.21
C ARG A 256 -18.19 5.95 -14.10
N ALA A 257 -18.96 4.88 -14.20
CA ALA A 257 -18.41 3.54 -14.25
C ALA A 257 -17.60 3.30 -15.52
N ASN A 258 -16.53 2.51 -15.39
CA ASN A 258 -15.57 2.19 -16.45
C ASN A 258 -16.21 1.30 -17.50
N LEU A 259 -15.82 1.51 -18.77
CA LEU A 259 -16.26 0.72 -19.92
C LEU A 259 -15.06 0.06 -20.60
N THR A 260 -15.11 -1.26 -20.76
CA THR A 260 -14.18 -2.01 -21.61
C THR A 260 -14.91 -2.81 -22.67
N PHE A 261 -14.25 -3.06 -23.81
CA PHE A 261 -14.79 -3.90 -24.88
C PHE A 261 -13.95 -5.13 -25.08
N TRP A 262 -14.60 -6.24 -25.33
CA TRP A 262 -13.98 -7.55 -25.53
C TRP A 262 -14.44 -8.14 -26.85
N ARG A 263 -13.49 -8.74 -27.57
CA ARG A 263 -13.71 -9.43 -28.84
C ARG A 263 -12.94 -10.74 -28.79
N ASP A 264 -13.63 -11.85 -29.03
CA ASP A 264 -13.04 -13.20 -29.03
C ASP A 264 -12.25 -13.51 -27.75
N GLY A 265 -12.75 -13.07 -26.59
CA GLY A 265 -12.13 -13.32 -25.28
C GLY A 265 -10.88 -12.47 -24.98
N SER A 266 -10.65 -11.38 -25.73
CA SER A 266 -9.55 -10.43 -25.48
C SER A 266 -10.05 -8.99 -25.51
N ILE A 267 -9.42 -8.11 -24.73
CA ILE A 267 -9.74 -6.68 -24.72
C ILE A 267 -9.42 -6.01 -26.07
N VAL A 268 -10.34 -5.17 -26.54
CA VAL A 268 -10.21 -4.41 -27.78
C VAL A 268 -9.31 -3.20 -27.55
N ARG A 269 -8.27 -3.13 -28.39
CA ARG A 269 -7.21 -2.11 -28.36
C ARG A 269 -7.07 -1.51 -29.75
N GLU A 270 -7.83 -0.46 -30.01
CA GLU A 270 -7.89 0.25 -31.28
C GLU A 270 -7.41 1.69 -31.06
N ARG A 271 -8.23 2.72 -31.31
CA ARG A 271 -7.85 4.12 -31.07
C ARG A 271 -7.75 4.45 -29.58
N ASN A 272 -8.52 3.78 -28.73
CA ASN A 272 -8.52 3.94 -27.27
C ASN A 272 -7.12 3.70 -26.65
N ALA A 273 -6.28 2.93 -27.34
CA ALA A 273 -4.89 2.74 -26.98
C ALA A 273 -4.10 4.04 -26.88
N MET A 274 -4.46 5.03 -27.71
CA MET A 274 -3.78 6.32 -27.83
C MET A 274 -4.26 7.36 -26.82
N LEU A 275 -5.23 7.03 -25.95
CA LEU A 275 -5.61 7.92 -24.85
C LEU A 275 -4.36 8.24 -24.00
N PRO A 276 -4.12 9.52 -23.66
CA PRO A 276 -2.93 9.91 -22.92
C PRO A 276 -2.99 9.31 -21.52
N THR A 277 -1.89 8.76 -21.00
CA THR A 277 -1.88 8.22 -19.63
C THR A 277 -2.22 9.29 -18.58
N ILE A 278 -1.70 10.50 -18.76
CA ILE A 278 -1.95 11.65 -17.88
C ILE A 278 -2.83 12.65 -18.65
N SER A 279 -4.07 12.80 -18.22
CA SER A 279 -5.03 13.73 -18.83
C SER A 279 -4.68 15.19 -18.53
N SER A 280 -5.31 16.13 -19.23
CA SER A 280 -5.19 17.56 -18.91
C SER A 280 -5.67 17.89 -17.48
N LYS A 281 -6.68 17.16 -16.98
CA LYS A 281 -7.13 17.28 -15.59
C LYS A 281 -6.05 16.77 -14.64
N ASP A 282 -5.46 15.60 -14.91
CA ASP A 282 -4.41 15.02 -14.06
C ASP A 282 -3.20 15.93 -13.94
N TRP A 283 -2.78 16.62 -15.02
CA TRP A 283 -1.67 17.59 -14.93
C TRP A 283 -1.96 18.73 -13.94
N LEU A 284 -3.21 19.22 -13.90
CA LEU A 284 -3.61 20.23 -12.92
C LEU A 284 -3.68 19.65 -11.50
N ASP A 285 -4.11 18.40 -11.36
CA ASP A 285 -4.14 17.70 -10.08
C ASP A 285 -2.72 17.39 -9.57
N ILE A 286 -1.78 17.06 -10.46
CA ILE A 286 -0.35 16.89 -10.17
C ILE A 286 0.26 18.21 -9.68
N ASP A 287 -0.01 19.34 -10.36
CA ASP A 287 0.46 20.64 -9.92
C ASP A 287 -0.08 21.00 -8.52
N PHE A 288 -1.34 20.66 -8.25
CA PHE A 288 -1.93 20.76 -6.92
C PHE A 288 -1.20 19.88 -5.90
N GLY A 289 -0.99 18.60 -6.18
CA GLY A 289 -0.28 17.67 -5.28
C GLY A 289 1.16 18.11 -4.99
N ILE A 290 1.87 18.63 -6.00
CA ILE A 290 3.20 19.23 -5.82
C ILE A 290 3.12 20.43 -4.87
N SER A 291 2.14 21.31 -5.05
CA SER A 291 1.98 22.51 -4.22
C SER A 291 1.62 22.21 -2.77
N GLU A 292 0.85 21.15 -2.52
CA GLU A 292 0.49 20.69 -1.16
C GLU A 292 1.58 19.81 -0.53
N GLY A 293 2.64 19.47 -1.27
CA GLY A 293 3.76 18.68 -0.78
C GLY A 293 3.35 17.27 -0.37
N VAL A 294 2.58 16.58 -1.23
CA VAL A 294 2.28 15.14 -1.04
C VAL A 294 3.58 14.32 -1.01
N ASP A 295 3.56 13.13 -0.41
CA ASP A 295 4.76 12.28 -0.34
C ASP A 295 4.85 11.34 -1.56
N PHE A 296 3.71 10.99 -2.14
CA PHE A 296 3.59 10.10 -3.30
C PHE A 296 2.56 10.60 -4.31
N ILE A 297 2.82 10.36 -5.60
CA ILE A 297 1.83 10.45 -6.68
C ILE A 297 1.69 9.05 -7.30
N ALA A 298 0.51 8.44 -7.16
CA ALA A 298 0.14 7.22 -7.85
C ALA A 298 -0.49 7.59 -9.21
N VAL A 299 0.09 7.06 -10.29
CA VAL A 299 -0.32 7.35 -11.66
C VAL A 299 -1.12 6.19 -12.21
N SER A 300 -2.33 6.47 -12.66
CA SER A 300 -3.27 5.51 -13.24
C SER A 300 -2.90 5.18 -14.70
N PHE A 301 -3.24 3.97 -15.13
CA PHE A 301 -3.18 3.42 -16.48
C PHE A 301 -1.82 3.60 -17.14
N VAL A 302 -0.74 3.34 -16.40
CA VAL A 302 0.63 3.53 -16.89
C VAL A 302 0.93 2.55 -18.02
N LYS A 303 1.21 3.07 -19.22
CA LYS A 303 1.42 2.26 -20.42
C LYS A 303 2.90 2.06 -20.75
N SER A 304 3.79 2.94 -20.31
CA SER A 304 5.22 2.91 -20.65
C SER A 304 6.09 3.58 -19.59
N ALA A 305 7.40 3.26 -19.61
CA ALA A 305 8.40 3.92 -18.77
C ALA A 305 8.56 5.42 -19.07
N GLU A 306 8.31 5.83 -20.31
CA GLU A 306 8.45 7.23 -20.75
C GLU A 306 7.52 8.16 -19.96
N VAL A 307 6.27 7.75 -19.72
CA VAL A 307 5.30 8.55 -18.95
C VAL A 307 5.82 8.82 -17.53
N ILE A 308 6.39 7.80 -16.89
CA ILE A 308 6.95 7.91 -15.54
C ILE A 308 8.15 8.85 -15.52
N ASN A 309 9.07 8.68 -16.48
CA ASN A 309 10.26 9.54 -16.58
C ASN A 309 9.89 10.99 -16.86
N HIS A 310 8.89 11.23 -17.72
CA HIS A 310 8.39 12.56 -18.00
C HIS A 310 7.79 13.20 -16.75
N LEU A 311 6.94 12.49 -16.00
CA LEU A 311 6.37 13.00 -14.75
C LEU A 311 7.45 13.30 -13.71
N LYS A 312 8.44 12.42 -13.53
CA LYS A 312 9.56 12.67 -12.60
C LYS A 312 10.36 13.91 -12.98
N SER A 313 10.63 14.09 -14.28
CA SER A 313 11.32 15.29 -14.80
C SER A 313 10.49 16.56 -14.58
N TYR A 314 9.18 16.46 -14.77
CA TYR A 314 8.23 17.55 -14.54
C TYR A 314 8.16 17.97 -13.07
N ILE A 315 8.09 17.00 -12.14
CA ILE A 315 8.13 17.23 -10.69
C ILE A 315 9.44 17.93 -10.32
N ALA A 316 10.58 17.42 -10.78
CA ALA A 316 11.90 17.98 -10.50
C ALA A 316 12.04 19.43 -11.02
N ALA A 317 11.42 19.74 -12.16
CA ALA A 317 11.41 21.09 -12.72
C ALA A 317 10.55 22.07 -11.91
N ARG A 318 9.41 21.62 -11.39
CA ARG A 318 8.47 22.47 -10.61
C ARG A 318 8.82 22.63 -9.14
N SER A 319 9.44 21.62 -8.55
CA SER A 319 9.80 21.63 -7.13
C SER A 319 11.20 21.04 -6.97
N ARG A 320 12.21 21.91 -7.10
CA ARG A 320 13.62 21.53 -6.98
C ARG A 320 13.89 21.01 -5.56
N GLY A 321 14.42 19.80 -5.47
CA GLY A 321 14.67 19.13 -4.19
C GLY A 321 13.41 18.48 -3.59
N SER A 322 12.31 18.40 -4.35
CA SER A 322 11.17 17.58 -3.95
C SER A 322 11.54 16.10 -3.96
N ASP A 323 11.17 15.42 -2.88
CA ASP A 323 11.27 13.98 -2.76
C ASP A 323 9.94 13.28 -3.10
N ILE A 324 9.05 13.86 -3.91
CA ILE A 324 7.80 13.17 -4.29
C ILE A 324 8.14 11.88 -5.06
N ALA A 325 7.69 10.73 -4.55
CA ALA A 325 7.86 9.45 -5.24
C ALA A 325 6.69 9.18 -6.20
N VAL A 326 7.01 8.62 -7.38
CA VAL A 326 6.03 8.23 -8.38
C VAL A 326 5.74 6.72 -8.29
N ILE A 327 4.49 6.37 -8.04
CA ILE A 327 4.01 4.99 -7.95
C ILE A 327 3.23 4.65 -9.23
N ALA A 328 3.68 3.67 -10.01
CA ALA A 328 2.93 3.23 -11.18
C ALA A 328 1.81 2.26 -10.79
N LYS A 329 0.57 2.57 -11.17
CA LYS A 329 -0.53 1.61 -11.07
C LYS A 329 -0.47 0.65 -12.25
N ILE A 330 -0.35 -0.63 -11.93
CA ILE A 330 -0.31 -1.74 -12.88
C ILE A 330 -1.71 -2.30 -12.97
N GLU A 331 -2.44 -1.81 -13.97
CA GLU A 331 -3.87 -2.09 -14.16
C GLU A 331 -4.26 -2.37 -15.60
N SER A 332 -3.45 -1.97 -16.59
CA SER A 332 -3.80 -2.19 -18.00
C SER A 332 -3.01 -3.36 -18.61
N ILE A 333 -3.55 -3.93 -19.68
CA ILE A 333 -2.81 -4.93 -20.47
C ILE A 333 -1.49 -4.36 -21.05
N ASP A 334 -1.41 -3.05 -21.32
CA ASP A 334 -0.17 -2.41 -21.76
C ASP A 334 0.87 -2.38 -20.64
N SER A 335 0.43 -2.09 -19.41
CA SER A 335 1.28 -2.13 -18.22
C SER A 335 1.93 -3.50 -18.07
N LEU A 336 1.20 -4.57 -18.38
CA LEU A 336 1.71 -5.94 -18.27
C LEU A 336 2.73 -6.29 -19.37
N LYS A 337 2.56 -5.75 -20.58
CA LYS A 337 3.53 -5.91 -21.69
C LYS A 337 4.86 -5.20 -21.36
N ASN A 338 4.77 -4.01 -20.78
CA ASN A 338 5.91 -3.14 -20.47
C ASN A 338 6.30 -3.17 -18.98
N LEU A 339 5.98 -4.27 -18.29
CA LEU A 339 5.99 -4.32 -16.83
C LEU A 339 7.36 -3.99 -16.22
N GLU A 340 8.43 -4.59 -16.74
CA GLU A 340 9.77 -4.42 -16.16
C GLU A 340 10.30 -3.00 -16.36
N GLU A 341 10.13 -2.40 -17.54
CA GLU A 341 10.59 -1.03 -17.80
C GLU A 341 9.83 0.00 -16.95
N ILE A 342 8.51 -0.18 -16.79
CA ILE A 342 7.67 0.70 -15.96
C ILE A 342 8.13 0.64 -14.50
N ILE A 343 8.31 -0.56 -13.94
CA ILE A 343 8.75 -0.72 -12.55
C ILE A 343 10.16 -0.13 -12.35
N ARG A 344 11.08 -0.31 -13.30
CA ARG A 344 12.44 0.27 -13.23
C ARG A 344 12.40 1.79 -13.18
N ALA A 345 11.59 2.44 -14.01
CA ALA A 345 11.45 3.90 -14.06
C ALA A 345 10.75 4.48 -12.81
N SER A 346 9.84 3.70 -12.21
CA SER A 346 9.01 4.13 -11.06
C SER A 346 9.75 4.07 -9.73
N ASP A 347 9.24 4.76 -8.72
CA ASP A 347 9.74 4.68 -7.34
C ASP A 347 9.05 3.58 -6.54
N GLY A 348 7.94 3.05 -7.04
CA GLY A 348 7.18 1.92 -6.53
C GLY A 348 6.09 1.51 -7.51
N ALA A 349 5.31 0.48 -7.16
CA ALA A 349 4.18 0.05 -7.98
C ALA A 349 2.94 -0.24 -7.11
N MET A 350 1.77 -0.20 -7.73
CA MET A 350 0.51 -0.61 -7.14
C MET A 350 -0.16 -1.64 -8.06
N VAL A 351 -0.46 -2.81 -7.51
CA VAL A 351 -1.29 -3.83 -8.16
C VAL A 351 -2.74 -3.40 -7.96
N ALA A 352 -3.32 -2.71 -8.95
CA ALA A 352 -4.69 -2.22 -8.91
C ALA A 352 -5.64 -3.27 -9.51
N ARG A 353 -6.13 -4.15 -8.65
CA ARG A 353 -6.77 -5.41 -9.06
C ARG A 353 -8.15 -5.23 -9.66
N GLY A 354 -8.89 -4.20 -9.24
CA GLY A 354 -10.21 -3.88 -9.79
C GLY A 354 -10.13 -3.59 -11.28
N ASP A 355 -9.37 -2.55 -11.64
CA ASP A 355 -9.17 -2.15 -13.03
C ASP A 355 -8.45 -3.23 -13.85
N MET A 356 -7.46 -3.92 -13.26
CA MET A 356 -6.80 -5.05 -13.93
C MET A 356 -7.76 -6.19 -14.25
N GLY A 357 -8.69 -6.51 -13.35
CA GLY A 357 -9.71 -7.54 -13.56
C GLY A 357 -10.68 -7.21 -14.71
N ALA A 358 -10.80 -5.94 -15.08
CA ALA A 358 -11.55 -5.51 -16.26
C ALA A 358 -10.76 -5.65 -17.58
N GLN A 359 -9.44 -5.82 -17.50
CA GLN A 359 -8.50 -5.74 -18.62
C GLN A 359 -7.92 -7.11 -19.01
N ILE A 360 -7.92 -8.07 -18.09
CA ILE A 360 -7.48 -9.46 -18.31
C ILE A 360 -8.49 -10.43 -17.70
N PRO A 361 -8.52 -11.72 -18.13
CA PRO A 361 -9.39 -12.71 -17.52
C PRO A 361 -9.17 -12.80 -16.01
N LEU A 362 -10.25 -12.81 -15.23
CA LEU A 362 -10.22 -12.71 -13.77
C LEU A 362 -9.34 -13.78 -13.10
N GLU A 363 -9.30 -14.97 -13.69
CA GLU A 363 -8.50 -16.10 -13.19
C GLU A 363 -7.00 -15.88 -13.34
N GLN A 364 -6.57 -14.94 -14.18
CA GLN A 364 -5.16 -14.59 -14.37
C GLN A 364 -4.66 -13.60 -13.32
N VAL A 365 -5.55 -12.76 -12.75
CA VAL A 365 -5.20 -11.67 -11.82
C VAL A 365 -4.31 -12.14 -10.66
N PRO A 366 -4.59 -13.25 -9.95
CA PRO A 366 -3.73 -13.69 -8.84
C PRO A 366 -2.29 -14.02 -9.28
N SER A 367 -2.13 -14.66 -10.44
CA SER A 367 -0.81 -15.01 -10.98
C SER A 367 -0.02 -13.77 -11.42
N VAL A 368 -0.72 -12.78 -11.99
CA VAL A 368 -0.14 -11.50 -12.40
C VAL A 368 0.27 -10.67 -11.20
N GLN A 369 -0.56 -10.59 -10.15
CA GLN A 369 -0.20 -9.97 -8.87
C GLN A 369 1.11 -10.54 -8.33
N GLN A 370 1.22 -11.87 -8.24
CA GLN A 370 2.44 -12.53 -7.74
C GLN A 370 3.67 -12.15 -8.58
N LYS A 371 3.53 -12.11 -9.91
CA LYS A 371 4.60 -11.69 -10.83
C LYS A 371 5.04 -10.25 -10.57
N ILE A 372 4.08 -9.32 -10.40
CA ILE A 372 4.36 -7.90 -10.14
C ILE A 372 5.07 -7.74 -8.80
N VAL A 373 4.55 -8.37 -7.73
CA VAL A 373 5.12 -8.28 -6.38
C VAL A 373 6.57 -8.81 -6.36
N LYS A 374 6.80 -9.98 -6.98
CA LYS A 374 8.15 -10.56 -7.09
C LYS A 374 9.10 -9.63 -7.84
N LEU A 375 8.67 -9.07 -8.97
CA LEU A 375 9.49 -8.19 -9.79
C LEU A 375 9.82 -6.87 -9.07
N CYS A 376 8.87 -6.27 -8.38
CA CYS A 376 9.09 -5.07 -7.57
C CYS A 376 10.15 -5.31 -6.49
N ARG A 377 10.05 -6.42 -5.75
CA ARG A 377 11.06 -6.81 -4.77
C ARG A 377 12.43 -7.08 -5.42
N GLN A 378 12.47 -7.76 -6.56
CA GLN A 378 13.71 -7.94 -7.31
C GLN A 378 14.35 -6.61 -7.74
N LEU A 379 13.56 -5.55 -7.95
CA LEU A 379 14.03 -4.25 -8.41
C LEU A 379 14.15 -3.20 -7.29
N ASN A 380 14.07 -3.60 -6.02
CA ASN A 380 14.08 -2.69 -4.86
C ASN A 380 13.00 -1.60 -4.92
N LYS A 381 11.80 -1.97 -5.40
CA LYS A 381 10.64 -1.08 -5.48
C LYS A 381 9.56 -1.56 -4.51
N PRO A 382 9.02 -0.69 -3.62
CA PRO A 382 7.88 -1.05 -2.79
C PRO A 382 6.66 -1.31 -3.68
N VAL A 383 5.86 -2.31 -3.28
CA VAL A 383 4.63 -2.68 -3.99
C VAL A 383 3.42 -2.70 -3.07
N ILE A 384 2.34 -2.08 -3.53
CA ILE A 384 1.03 -2.04 -2.87
C ILE A 384 0.12 -3.05 -3.56
N VAL A 385 -0.58 -3.88 -2.79
CA VAL A 385 -1.72 -4.66 -3.31
C VAL A 385 -3.01 -3.94 -2.94
N ALA A 386 -3.83 -3.63 -3.94
CA ALA A 386 -4.95 -2.70 -3.84
C ALA A 386 -6.26 -3.26 -4.43
N SER A 387 -7.37 -2.66 -3.97
CA SER A 387 -8.77 -2.90 -4.37
C SER A 387 -9.32 -4.26 -3.96
N GLN A 388 -10.55 -4.30 -3.45
CA GLN A 388 -11.31 -5.52 -3.13
C GLN A 388 -10.60 -6.49 -2.16
N LEU A 389 -9.81 -5.98 -1.21
CA LEU A 389 -9.21 -6.84 -0.17
C LEU A 389 -10.24 -7.25 0.88
N LEU A 390 -11.10 -6.31 1.28
CA LEU A 390 -12.14 -6.49 2.30
C LEU A 390 -13.47 -5.84 1.85
N GLU A 391 -13.80 -5.93 0.56
CA GLU A 391 -14.93 -5.21 -0.08
C GLU A 391 -16.26 -5.34 0.70
N SER A 392 -16.58 -6.53 1.20
CA SER A 392 -17.79 -6.78 1.97
C SER A 392 -17.87 -5.93 3.24
N MET A 393 -16.72 -5.45 3.75
CA MET A 393 -16.65 -4.61 4.94
C MET A 393 -17.09 -3.16 4.73
N ILE A 394 -17.38 -2.77 3.49
CA ILE A 394 -18.12 -1.53 3.21
C ILE A 394 -19.49 -1.58 3.89
N GLU A 395 -20.19 -2.72 3.79
CA GLU A 395 -21.54 -2.89 4.31
C GLU A 395 -21.60 -3.67 5.63
N TYR A 396 -20.70 -4.64 5.82
CA TYR A 396 -20.74 -5.61 6.91
C TYR A 396 -19.58 -5.45 7.90
N PRO A 397 -19.77 -5.71 9.20
CA PRO A 397 -18.72 -5.51 10.20
C PRO A 397 -17.63 -6.60 10.20
N THR A 398 -17.74 -7.63 9.38
CA THR A 398 -16.87 -8.81 9.39
C THR A 398 -16.62 -9.26 7.95
N PRO A 399 -15.37 -9.55 7.57
CA PRO A 399 -15.06 -9.98 6.22
C PRO A 399 -15.47 -11.44 6.00
N THR A 400 -15.56 -11.81 4.73
CA THR A 400 -15.67 -13.19 4.30
C THR A 400 -14.37 -13.97 4.55
N ARG A 401 -14.45 -15.30 4.50
CA ARG A 401 -13.25 -16.15 4.59
C ARG A 401 -12.37 -16.04 3.34
N ALA A 402 -12.98 -15.75 2.18
CA ALA A 402 -12.25 -15.54 0.94
C ALA A 402 -11.39 -14.27 1.02
N GLU A 403 -11.94 -13.17 1.52
CA GLU A 403 -11.20 -11.91 1.73
C GLU A 403 -10.04 -12.07 2.71
N VAL A 404 -10.25 -12.78 3.83
CA VAL A 404 -9.14 -13.08 4.77
C VAL A 404 -8.05 -13.93 4.10
N ALA A 405 -8.42 -14.89 3.25
CA ALA A 405 -7.46 -15.69 2.50
C ALA A 405 -6.69 -14.84 1.47
N ASP A 406 -7.36 -13.91 0.80
CA ASP A 406 -6.76 -12.98 -0.16
C ASP A 406 -5.73 -12.06 0.52
N VAL A 407 -6.10 -11.42 1.63
CA VAL A 407 -5.18 -10.64 2.48
C VAL A 407 -3.99 -11.49 2.92
N SER A 408 -4.25 -12.74 3.36
CA SER A 408 -3.19 -13.65 3.79
C SER A 408 -2.21 -13.96 2.66
N GLU A 409 -2.72 -14.16 1.44
CA GLU A 409 -1.90 -14.48 0.28
C GLU A 409 -1.08 -13.27 -0.19
N ALA A 410 -1.65 -12.06 -0.19
CA ALA A 410 -0.91 -10.84 -0.50
C ALA A 410 0.30 -10.63 0.47
N VAL A 411 0.11 -10.92 1.75
CA VAL A 411 1.20 -10.86 2.76
C VAL A 411 2.22 -11.98 2.52
N ARG A 412 1.77 -13.21 2.22
CA ARG A 412 2.66 -14.33 1.89
C ARG A 412 3.51 -14.05 0.65
N GLN A 413 2.96 -13.35 -0.34
CA GLN A 413 3.66 -12.91 -1.54
C GLN A 413 4.68 -11.79 -1.26
N ARG A 414 4.75 -11.28 -0.01
CA ARG A 414 5.72 -10.29 0.46
C ARG A 414 5.46 -8.88 -0.07
N ALA A 415 4.19 -8.54 -0.30
CA ALA A 415 3.79 -7.17 -0.61
C ALA A 415 4.28 -6.21 0.49
N ASP A 416 4.75 -5.03 0.09
CA ASP A 416 5.20 -4.02 1.05
C ASP A 416 4.02 -3.40 1.79
N ALA A 417 2.90 -3.20 1.08
CA ALA A 417 1.71 -2.62 1.64
C ALA A 417 0.41 -3.25 1.12
N LEU A 418 -0.64 -3.15 1.93
CA LEU A 418 -2.02 -3.45 1.57
C LEU A 418 -2.85 -2.16 1.62
N MET A 419 -3.85 -2.04 0.74
CA MET A 419 -4.64 -0.82 0.63
C MET A 419 -6.15 -1.06 0.78
N LEU A 420 -6.77 -0.28 1.66
CA LEU A 420 -8.23 -0.11 1.72
C LEU A 420 -8.66 0.99 0.76
N SER A 421 -9.67 0.69 -0.06
CA SER A 421 -10.27 1.57 -1.05
C SER A 421 -11.63 2.08 -0.52
N GLY A 422 -12.74 1.48 -0.96
CA GLY A 422 -14.08 1.85 -0.52
C GLY A 422 -14.29 1.59 0.98
N GLU A 423 -13.63 0.57 1.52
CA GLU A 423 -13.77 0.12 2.91
C GLU A 423 -13.45 1.23 3.92
N SER A 424 -12.42 2.03 3.64
CA SER A 424 -12.04 3.17 4.48
C SER A 424 -12.58 4.51 4.00
N ALA A 425 -12.87 4.66 2.70
CA ALA A 425 -13.34 5.94 2.17
C ALA A 425 -14.81 6.23 2.51
N MET A 426 -15.67 5.23 2.35
CA MET A 426 -17.13 5.37 2.50
C MET A 426 -17.79 4.21 3.26
N GLY A 427 -17.03 3.17 3.61
CA GLY A 427 -17.53 2.02 4.34
C GLY A 427 -18.06 2.36 5.73
N ARG A 428 -18.96 1.52 6.24
CA ARG A 428 -19.56 1.66 7.58
C ARG A 428 -18.61 1.26 8.71
N TYR A 429 -17.51 0.55 8.40
CA TYR A 429 -16.60 -0.03 9.39
C TYR A 429 -15.11 0.19 9.07
N PRO A 430 -14.67 1.44 8.81
CA PRO A 430 -13.31 1.73 8.35
C PRO A 430 -12.22 1.25 9.32
N GLU A 431 -12.40 1.52 10.63
CA GLU A 431 -11.46 1.09 11.67
C GLU A 431 -11.39 -0.44 11.81
N LYS A 432 -12.53 -1.13 11.67
CA LYS A 432 -12.55 -2.60 11.73
C LYS A 432 -11.88 -3.22 10.52
N ALA A 433 -12.10 -2.68 9.32
CA ALA A 433 -11.42 -3.12 8.11
C ALA A 433 -9.90 -2.97 8.26
N LEU A 434 -9.44 -1.82 8.78
CA LEU A 434 -8.03 -1.61 9.07
C LEU A 434 -7.48 -2.61 10.11
N SER A 435 -8.24 -2.84 11.20
CA SER A 435 -7.87 -3.83 12.21
C SER A 435 -7.75 -5.24 11.64
N VAL A 436 -8.63 -5.63 10.71
CA VAL A 436 -8.57 -6.93 10.05
C VAL A 436 -7.27 -7.05 9.24
N LEU A 437 -6.94 -6.07 8.39
CA LEU A 437 -5.68 -6.10 7.65
C LEU A 437 -4.49 -6.24 8.61
N ARG A 438 -4.46 -5.42 9.66
CA ARG A 438 -3.40 -5.47 10.68
C ARG A 438 -3.28 -6.84 11.35
N SER A 439 -4.38 -7.40 11.84
CA SER A 439 -4.37 -8.69 12.55
C SER A 439 -3.98 -9.86 11.63
N VAL A 440 -4.46 -9.87 10.39
CA VAL A 440 -4.11 -10.92 9.42
C VAL A 440 -2.63 -10.81 9.04
N SER A 441 -2.12 -9.62 8.72
CA SER A 441 -0.69 -9.41 8.42
C SER A 441 0.20 -9.87 9.56
N LEU A 442 -0.10 -9.45 10.80
CA LEU A 442 0.66 -9.87 11.99
C LEU A 442 0.67 -11.39 12.18
N ARG A 443 -0.47 -12.06 11.97
CA ARG A 443 -0.56 -13.51 12.12
C ARG A 443 0.28 -14.24 11.08
N ILE A 444 0.20 -13.83 9.82
CA ILE A 444 0.93 -14.45 8.70
C ILE A 444 2.44 -14.21 8.84
N GLU A 445 2.87 -12.99 9.19
CA GLU A 445 4.28 -12.67 9.45
C GLU A 445 4.84 -13.45 10.65
N LYS A 446 4.06 -13.59 11.72
CA LYS A 446 4.42 -14.43 12.87
C LYS A 446 4.58 -15.89 12.46
N TRP A 447 3.60 -16.45 11.75
CA TRP A 447 3.64 -17.83 11.29
C TRP A 447 4.85 -18.09 10.38
N TRP A 448 5.19 -17.13 9.50
CA TRP A 448 6.36 -17.24 8.64
C TRP A 448 7.68 -17.38 9.42
N ARG A 449 7.82 -16.61 10.51
CA ARG A 449 8.98 -16.66 11.41
C ARG A 449 9.02 -17.95 12.24
N GLU A 450 7.86 -18.40 12.73
CA GLU A 450 7.73 -19.65 13.50
C GLU A 450 8.19 -20.86 12.67
N GLU A 451 7.88 -20.86 11.38
CA GLU A 451 8.27 -21.90 10.42
C GLU A 451 9.74 -21.80 9.98
N LYS A 452 10.50 -20.80 10.46
CA LYS A 452 11.88 -20.49 10.04
C LYS A 452 12.07 -20.52 8.52
N ARG A 453 11.07 -20.00 7.79
CA ARG A 453 11.11 -19.96 6.33
C ARG A 453 12.08 -18.87 5.88
N HIS A 454 13.33 -19.23 5.68
CA HIS A 454 14.28 -18.36 5.00
C HIS A 454 14.10 -18.54 3.50
N GLU A 455 13.76 -17.45 2.82
CA GLU A 455 13.54 -17.45 1.39
C GLU A 455 14.86 -17.15 0.70
N GLU A 456 15.42 -18.14 -0.01
CA GLU A 456 16.51 -17.94 -0.97
C GLU A 456 15.92 -17.31 -2.24
N LEU A 457 15.52 -16.04 -2.15
CA LEU A 457 15.23 -15.29 -3.37
C LEU A 457 16.53 -14.83 -4.00
N GLU A 458 16.73 -15.23 -5.25
CA GLU A 458 17.72 -14.61 -6.12
C GLU A 458 17.30 -13.15 -6.36
N LEU A 459 17.90 -12.26 -5.58
CA LEU A 459 17.83 -10.82 -5.78
C LEU A 459 18.68 -10.48 -7.00
N LYS A 460 18.07 -9.85 -8.01
CA LYS A 460 18.79 -9.33 -9.18
C LYS A 460 19.71 -8.19 -8.74
N ASP A 461 20.87 -8.04 -9.36
CA ASP A 461 21.69 -6.82 -9.16
C ASP A 461 20.89 -5.59 -9.62
N VAL A 462 20.71 -4.62 -8.72
CA VAL A 462 20.00 -3.35 -8.99
C VAL A 462 20.91 -2.15 -8.94
N SER A 463 22.18 -2.35 -8.61
CA SER A 463 23.16 -1.29 -8.48
C SER A 463 23.39 -0.56 -9.80
N SER A 464 23.48 0.77 -9.72
CA SER A 464 23.83 1.62 -10.86
C SER A 464 25.30 2.06 -10.84
N SER A 465 25.93 1.94 -9.67
CA SER A 465 27.30 2.34 -9.40
C SER A 465 28.03 1.27 -8.57
N PHE A 466 29.36 1.34 -8.53
CA PHE A 466 30.14 0.46 -7.65
C PHE A 466 29.84 0.71 -6.16
N SER A 467 29.56 1.96 -5.76
CA SER A 467 29.14 2.29 -4.38
C SER A 467 27.81 1.64 -4.01
N ASP A 468 26.87 1.60 -4.96
CA ASP A 468 25.56 0.96 -4.78
C ASP A 468 25.72 -0.54 -4.58
N LYS A 469 26.61 -1.19 -5.36
CA LYS A 469 26.93 -2.63 -5.20
C LYS A 469 27.38 -2.96 -3.79
N ILE A 470 28.25 -2.13 -3.23
CA ILE A 470 28.77 -2.40 -1.89
C ILE A 470 27.66 -2.22 -0.85
N SER A 471 26.85 -1.17 -0.99
CA SER A 471 25.70 -0.93 -0.12
C SER A 471 24.71 -2.11 -0.18
N GLU A 472 24.45 -2.63 -1.38
CA GLU A 472 23.62 -3.81 -1.61
C GLU A 472 24.18 -5.06 -0.94
N GLU A 473 25.45 -5.40 -1.16
CA GLU A 473 26.10 -6.57 -0.56
C GLU A 473 26.21 -6.49 0.96
N ILE A 474 26.44 -5.29 1.50
CA ILE A 474 26.41 -5.05 2.96
C ILE A 474 25.01 -5.33 3.50
N CYS A 475 23.96 -4.81 2.87
CA CYS A 475 22.58 -5.02 3.32
C CYS A 475 22.18 -6.51 3.24
N ILE A 476 22.56 -7.21 2.16
CA ILE A 476 22.32 -8.65 2.00
C ILE A 476 23.05 -9.43 3.10
N SER A 477 24.32 -9.13 3.34
CA SER A 477 25.14 -9.79 4.36
C SER A 477 24.61 -9.54 5.77
N ALA A 478 24.22 -8.29 6.06
CA ALA A 478 23.63 -7.91 7.34
C ALA A 478 22.29 -8.61 7.58
N ALA A 479 21.41 -8.70 6.57
CA ALA A 479 20.15 -9.41 6.69
C ALA A 479 20.36 -10.92 6.93
N LYS A 480 21.30 -11.55 6.21
CA LYS A 480 21.69 -12.95 6.44
C LYS A 480 22.23 -13.17 7.86
N MET A 481 23.09 -12.26 8.33
CA MET A 481 23.64 -12.31 9.68
C MET A 481 22.56 -12.09 10.74
N ALA A 482 21.66 -11.13 10.53
CA ALA A 482 20.56 -10.83 11.42
C ALA A 482 19.67 -12.05 11.64
N ASN A 483 19.29 -12.74 10.55
CA ASN A 483 18.47 -13.94 10.62
C ASN A 483 19.23 -15.10 11.28
N LYS A 484 20.50 -15.32 10.92
CA LYS A 484 21.31 -16.44 11.44
C LYS A 484 21.60 -16.32 12.94
N LEU A 485 21.87 -15.10 13.41
CA LEU A 485 22.15 -14.81 14.82
C LEU A 485 20.89 -14.48 15.63
N GLU A 486 19.71 -14.53 14.99
CA GLU A 486 18.42 -14.17 15.57
C GLU A 486 18.43 -12.78 16.26
N VAL A 487 19.10 -11.81 15.63
CA VAL A 487 19.27 -10.42 16.08
C VAL A 487 17.93 -9.77 16.39
N ASP A 488 17.92 -8.91 17.40
CA ASP A 488 16.70 -8.29 17.93
C ASP A 488 16.19 -7.15 17.05
N ALA A 489 17.10 -6.34 16.47
CA ALA A 489 16.78 -5.30 15.50
C ALA A 489 17.96 -4.96 14.57
N VAL A 490 17.67 -4.43 13.38
CA VAL A 490 18.69 -3.81 12.51
C VAL A 490 18.50 -2.30 12.55
N PHE A 491 19.56 -1.56 12.86
CA PHE A 491 19.58 -0.11 12.85
C PHE A 491 20.24 0.37 11.55
N VAL A 492 19.59 1.30 10.86
CA VAL A 492 20.14 1.93 9.66
C VAL A 492 20.05 3.44 9.77
N TYR A 493 21.19 4.11 9.70
CA TYR A 493 21.29 5.56 9.67
C TYR A 493 21.33 5.99 8.21
N THR A 494 20.35 6.78 7.78
CA THR A 494 20.16 7.09 6.37
C THR A 494 19.76 8.54 6.09
N ASN A 495 20.41 9.15 5.12
CA ASN A 495 20.06 10.48 4.64
C ASN A 495 18.92 10.44 3.60
N THR A 496 18.97 9.51 2.65
CA THR A 496 18.04 9.44 1.51
C THR A 496 17.04 8.29 1.61
N GLY A 497 17.25 7.36 2.54
CA GLY A 497 16.45 6.13 2.67
C GLY A 497 16.98 4.95 1.85
N HIS A 498 18.05 5.11 1.07
CA HIS A 498 18.49 4.09 0.12
C HIS A 498 18.91 2.76 0.78
N MET A 499 19.81 2.81 1.78
CA MET A 499 20.20 1.58 2.51
C MET A 499 19.02 0.96 3.28
N ALA A 500 18.12 1.79 3.82
CA ALA A 500 16.91 1.29 4.48
C ALA A 500 16.02 0.51 3.48
N SER A 501 15.86 1.03 2.26
CA SER A 501 15.15 0.34 1.18
C SER A 501 15.80 -1.01 0.85
N LEU A 502 17.13 -1.06 0.70
CA LEU A 502 17.86 -2.30 0.41
C LEU A 502 17.69 -3.35 1.52
N LEU A 503 17.71 -2.94 2.78
CA LEU A 503 17.42 -3.84 3.91
C LEU A 503 15.97 -4.33 3.89
N SER A 504 15.01 -3.43 3.65
CA SER A 504 13.60 -3.78 3.51
C SER A 504 13.40 -4.85 2.43
N ARG A 505 14.05 -4.69 1.28
CA ARG A 505 14.04 -5.65 0.16
C ARG A 505 14.56 -7.04 0.55
N CYS A 506 15.54 -7.11 1.45
CA CYS A 506 16.09 -8.37 1.97
C CYS A 506 15.12 -9.12 2.90
N ARG A 507 14.09 -8.44 3.43
CA ARG A 507 13.07 -9.00 4.33
C ARG A 507 13.68 -9.74 5.56
N PRO A 508 14.58 -9.12 6.34
CA PRO A 508 15.06 -9.71 7.59
C PRO A 508 13.89 -9.96 8.56
N ASP A 509 13.99 -10.98 9.39
CA ASP A 509 12.92 -11.38 10.33
C ASP A 509 12.74 -10.36 11.47
N CYS A 510 13.82 -9.69 11.84
CA CYS A 510 13.85 -8.61 12.82
C CYS A 510 13.33 -7.28 12.22
N PRO A 511 12.84 -6.34 13.06
CA PRO A 511 12.45 -5.02 12.57
C PRO A 511 13.67 -4.21 12.13
N ILE A 512 13.44 -3.27 11.20
CA ILE A 512 14.48 -2.37 10.69
C ILE A 512 14.18 -0.96 11.21
N PHE A 513 15.01 -0.44 12.11
CA PHE A 513 14.88 0.92 12.63
C PHE A 513 15.68 1.85 11.74
N ALA A 514 14.99 2.71 11.01
CA ALA A 514 15.60 3.63 10.05
C ALA A 514 15.66 5.03 10.64
N PHE A 515 16.85 5.51 10.98
CA PHE A 515 17.06 6.85 11.52
C PHE A 515 17.38 7.81 10.37
N THR A 516 16.73 8.96 10.35
CA THR A 516 16.98 10.03 9.38
C THR A 516 16.85 11.41 10.03
N THR A 517 17.47 12.44 9.46
CA THR A 517 17.26 13.84 9.87
C THR A 517 16.04 14.45 9.19
N SER A 518 15.56 13.87 8.09
CA SER A 518 14.51 14.44 7.24
C SER A 518 13.11 13.93 7.59
N THR A 519 12.18 14.85 7.83
CA THR A 519 10.75 14.50 8.03
C THR A 519 10.13 13.93 6.76
N SER A 520 10.55 14.42 5.58
CA SER A 520 10.10 13.91 4.28
C SER A 520 10.48 12.43 4.08
N VAL A 521 11.76 12.13 4.30
CA VAL A 521 12.28 10.74 4.22
C VAL A 521 11.59 9.85 5.24
N ARG A 522 11.42 10.31 6.49
CA ARG A 522 10.68 9.57 7.53
C ARG A 522 9.30 9.14 7.05
N ARG A 523 8.52 10.06 6.45
CA ARG A 523 7.18 9.72 5.92
C ARG A 523 7.26 8.77 4.73
N ARG A 524 8.18 8.97 3.79
CA ARG A 524 8.31 8.06 2.63
C ARG A 524 8.68 6.63 3.00
N LEU A 525 9.56 6.45 3.99
CA LEU A 525 9.94 5.12 4.45
C LEU A 525 8.76 4.33 5.03
N ASN A 526 7.65 4.99 5.40
CA ASN A 526 6.44 4.31 5.89
C ASN A 526 5.68 3.51 4.83
N LEU A 527 6.08 3.55 3.55
CA LEU A 527 5.52 2.66 2.52
C LEU A 527 6.29 1.33 2.38
N GLN A 528 7.51 1.23 2.92
CA GLN A 528 8.38 0.07 2.68
C GLN A 528 8.24 -0.96 3.80
N TRP A 529 8.24 -2.24 3.44
CA TRP A 529 8.04 -3.33 4.38
C TRP A 529 9.06 -3.30 5.53
N GLY A 530 8.58 -3.46 6.76
CA GLY A 530 9.41 -3.69 7.95
C GLY A 530 10.24 -2.53 8.46
N LEU A 531 10.27 -1.40 7.75
CA LEU A 531 10.93 -0.18 8.21
C LEU A 531 10.13 0.49 9.32
N ILE A 532 10.80 0.94 10.38
CA ILE A 532 10.26 1.78 11.42
C ILE A 532 11.08 3.07 11.41
N PRO A 533 10.57 4.16 10.83
CA PRO A 533 11.37 5.36 10.62
C PRO A 533 11.33 6.30 11.84
N PHE A 534 12.52 6.75 12.22
CA PHE A 534 12.77 7.67 13.32
C PHE A 534 13.38 8.96 12.78
N ARG A 535 12.98 10.11 13.32
CA ARG A 535 13.72 11.36 13.12
C ARG A 535 14.70 11.58 14.26
N LEU A 536 15.97 11.73 13.92
CA LEU A 536 17.04 11.98 14.89
C LEU A 536 18.08 12.89 14.25
N SER A 537 18.57 13.88 15.01
CA SER A 537 19.73 14.68 14.59
C SER A 537 21.01 13.88 14.74
N PHE A 538 21.88 13.94 13.73
CA PHE A 538 23.16 13.24 13.71
C PHE A 538 24.33 14.17 14.04
N SER A 539 25.37 13.60 14.63
CA SER A 539 26.74 14.13 14.62
C SER A 539 27.58 13.42 13.56
N ASP A 540 28.77 13.97 13.25
CA ASP A 540 29.74 13.34 12.36
C ASP A 540 30.35 12.06 12.97
N ASP A 541 30.29 11.90 14.30
CA ASP A 541 30.71 10.69 14.99
C ASP A 541 29.56 9.68 15.12
N MET A 542 29.74 8.51 14.49
CA MET A 542 28.76 7.43 14.51
C MET A 542 28.65 6.73 15.87
N GLU A 543 29.72 6.68 16.66
CA GLU A 543 29.68 6.07 17.99
C GLU A 543 28.81 6.91 18.93
N SER A 544 28.96 8.24 18.88
CA SER A 544 28.07 9.19 19.56
C SER A 544 26.61 9.05 19.12
N ASN A 545 26.36 8.91 17.80
CA ASN A 545 25.01 8.68 17.29
C ASN A 545 24.38 7.39 17.86
N LEU A 546 25.14 6.29 17.92
CA LEU A 546 24.69 5.01 18.48
C LEU A 546 24.39 5.13 19.98
N ASN A 547 25.33 5.67 20.76
CA ASN A 547 25.16 5.83 22.21
C ASN A 547 23.96 6.72 22.56
N ARG A 548 23.76 7.80 21.80
CA ARG A 548 22.59 8.67 21.93
C ARG A 548 21.30 7.92 21.59
N THR A 549 21.28 7.18 20.48
CA THR A 549 20.11 6.39 20.06
C THR A 549 19.74 5.33 21.09
N PHE A 550 20.72 4.57 21.60
CA PHE A 550 20.48 3.59 22.65
C PHE A 550 19.92 4.24 23.91
N SER A 551 20.46 5.37 24.33
CA SER A 551 19.98 6.09 25.51
C SER A 551 18.53 6.54 25.35
N LEU A 552 18.19 7.13 24.20
CA LEU A 552 16.84 7.62 23.92
C LEU A 552 15.81 6.49 23.80
N LEU A 553 16.15 5.41 23.10
CA LEU A 553 15.24 4.27 22.93
C LEU A 553 15.04 3.49 24.24
N LYS A 554 16.09 3.33 25.07
CA LYS A 554 15.97 2.73 26.40
C LYS A 554 15.10 3.58 27.33
N ALA A 555 15.30 4.90 27.31
CA ALA A 555 14.51 5.82 28.12
C ALA A 555 13.01 5.76 27.79
N ARG A 556 12.65 5.43 26.54
CA ARG A 556 11.27 5.23 26.10
C ARG A 556 10.78 3.77 26.17
N GLY A 557 11.60 2.85 26.68
CA GLY A 557 11.24 1.44 26.82
C GLY A 557 11.05 0.69 25.49
N MET A 558 11.62 1.21 24.39
CA MET A 558 11.54 0.57 23.07
C MET A 558 12.63 -0.49 22.87
N ILE A 559 13.74 -0.39 23.59
CA ILE A 559 14.82 -1.40 23.63
C ILE A 559 15.24 -1.66 25.07
N GLN A 560 15.91 -2.79 25.32
CA GLN A 560 16.40 -3.21 26.63
C GLN A 560 17.90 -3.49 26.61
N SER A 561 18.53 -3.56 27.78
CA SER A 561 19.93 -3.97 27.89
C SER A 561 20.04 -5.47 27.65
N GLY A 562 20.90 -5.88 26.72
CA GLY A 562 21.06 -7.27 26.29
C GLY A 562 20.56 -7.54 24.87
N ASP A 563 19.76 -6.63 24.31
CA ASP A 563 19.30 -6.72 22.92
C ASP A 563 20.50 -6.68 21.96
N LEU A 564 20.55 -7.64 21.03
CA LEU A 564 21.56 -7.71 19.98
C LEU A 564 21.09 -6.90 18.77
N VAL A 565 21.88 -5.92 18.36
CA VAL A 565 21.57 -5.03 17.23
C VAL A 565 22.70 -5.04 16.21
N ILE A 566 22.36 -5.07 14.92
CA ILE A 566 23.30 -4.78 13.82
C ILE A 566 23.07 -3.35 13.37
N ALA A 567 24.12 -2.53 13.32
CA ALA A 567 24.04 -1.13 12.86
C ALA A 567 24.72 -0.95 11.50
N LEU A 568 24.06 -0.21 10.63
CA LEU A 568 24.49 0.15 9.28
C LEU A 568 24.32 1.66 9.07
N SER A 569 25.12 2.25 8.18
CA SER A 569 25.09 3.69 7.95
C SER A 569 25.50 4.04 6.52
N ASP A 570 24.75 4.95 5.89
CA ASP A 570 25.14 5.66 4.66
C ASP A 570 25.62 7.10 4.90
N MET A 571 25.71 7.51 6.19
CA MET A 571 26.06 8.87 6.61
C MET A 571 27.53 9.25 6.41
N LEU A 572 28.40 8.24 6.34
CA LEU A 572 29.82 8.41 6.13
C LEU A 572 30.23 7.63 4.88
N GLN A 573 31.30 8.06 4.24
CA GLN A 573 32.14 7.19 3.41
C GLN A 573 32.77 6.06 4.27
N SER A 574 32.02 5.40 5.16
CA SER A 574 32.49 4.23 5.92
C SER A 574 32.84 3.06 5.00
N ILE A 575 32.50 3.17 3.72
CA ILE A 575 33.02 2.35 2.64
C ILE A 575 33.99 3.22 1.82
N GLN A 576 35.20 3.46 2.33
CA GLN A 576 36.30 3.92 1.47
C GLN A 576 36.87 2.68 0.77
N VAL A 577 36.35 2.36 -0.42
CA VAL A 577 37.10 1.45 -1.31
C VAL A 577 38.26 2.24 -1.88
N MET A 578 39.42 2.04 -1.28
CA MET A 578 40.69 2.51 -1.81
C MET A 578 41.24 1.41 -2.71
N ASN A 579 41.40 1.69 -4.00
CA ASN A 579 42.33 0.90 -4.79
C ASN A 579 43.71 1.12 -4.18
N VAL A 580 44.32 0.05 -3.65
CA VAL A 580 45.71 0.10 -3.20
C VAL A 580 46.55 0.46 -4.44
N PRO A 581 47.36 1.53 -4.39
CA PRO A 581 48.16 1.95 -5.54
C PRO A 581 49.16 0.88 -6.00
#